data_AF-A0A4V5MZ07-F1
#
_entry.id   AF-A0A4V5MZ07-F1
#
_cell.length_a   1.000
_cell.length_b   1.000
_cell.length_c   1.000
_cell.angle_alpha   90.00
_cell.angle_beta   90.00
_cell.angle_gamma   90.00
#
_symmetry.space_group_name_H-M   'P 1'
#
loop_
_entity.id
_entity.type
_entity.pdbx_description
1 polymer ?
#
loop_
_entity_poly.entity_id
_entity_poly.type
_entity_poly.pdbx_seq_one_letter_code
_entity_poly.pdbx_strand_id
1 'polypeptide(L)'
;MKILFGDGEVARICNDDDVRRSRYGPALASTIRRRLGEISAVTHLAELRRLPATRLRRHPDRGDGYLLISLGATADLLVRPRDDPAPALPDGRLDEHAVRALVVTAIVP
;
A
#
# COMPACT_ATOMS: atom_id res chain seq x y z
N MET A 1 7.10 -4.73 -7.12
CA MET A 1 5.75 -5.31 -7.25
C MET A 1 4.90 -4.27 -7.97
N LYS A 2 3.90 -4.64 -8.75
CA LYS A 2 3.13 -3.63 -9.50
C LYS A 2 2.24 -2.81 -8.57
N ILE A 3 2.24 -1.49 -8.73
CA ILE A 3 1.33 -0.57 -8.04
C ILE A 3 0.27 -0.09 -9.03
N LEU A 4 -0.99 -0.16 -8.63
CA LEU A 4 -2.12 0.45 -9.29
C LEU A 4 -2.79 1.43 -8.32
N PHE A 5 -3.67 2.29 -8.84
CA PHE A 5 -4.38 3.29 -8.06
C PHE A 5 -5.88 3.09 -8.22
N GLY A 6 -6.62 3.24 -7.13
CA GLY A 6 -8.07 3.02 -7.09
C GLY A 6 -8.84 4.06 -7.90
N ASP A 7 -8.31 5.27 -7.99
CA ASP A 7 -8.88 6.39 -8.75
C ASP A 7 -7.77 7.34 -9.26
N GLY A 8 -8.18 8.34 -10.04
CA GLY A 8 -7.27 9.33 -10.62
C GLY A 8 -6.69 10.32 -9.61
N GLU A 9 -7.37 10.56 -8.49
CA GLU A 9 -6.89 11.47 -7.45
C GLU A 9 -5.72 10.83 -6.69
N VAL A 10 -5.89 9.59 -6.25
CA VAL A 10 -4.84 8.79 -5.60
C VAL A 10 -3.67 8.61 -6.56
N ALA A 11 -3.92 8.32 -7.84
CA ALA A 11 -2.87 8.25 -8.85
C ALA A 11 -2.08 9.57 -8.96
N ARG A 12 -2.78 10.70 -9.02
CA ARG A 12 -2.14 12.02 -9.10
C ARG A 12 -1.26 12.28 -7.87
N ILE A 13 -1.79 12.08 -6.68
CA ILE A 13 -1.04 12.25 -5.42
C ILE A 13 0.22 11.37 -5.38
N CYS A 14 0.11 10.11 -5.79
CA CYS A 14 1.22 9.17 -5.69
C CYS A 14 2.31 9.43 -6.75
N ASN A 15 1.96 9.96 -7.93
CA ASN A 15 2.90 10.14 -9.05
C ASN A 15 3.42 11.57 -9.23
N ASP A 16 2.76 12.59 -8.66
CA ASP A 16 3.16 14.00 -8.78
C ASP A 16 3.75 14.50 -7.45
N ASP A 17 5.05 14.82 -7.49
CA ASP A 17 5.81 15.26 -6.31
C ASP A 17 5.29 16.58 -5.74
N ASP A 18 4.86 17.53 -6.59
CA ASP A 18 4.40 18.84 -6.15
C ASP A 18 3.01 18.76 -5.54
N VAL A 19 2.11 17.99 -6.16
CA VAL A 19 0.78 17.70 -5.59
C VAL A 19 0.92 17.02 -4.24
N ARG A 20 1.79 16.01 -4.13
CA ARG A 20 2.00 15.28 -2.89
C ARG A 20 2.54 16.16 -1.77
N ARG A 21 3.53 17.01 -2.07
CA ARG A 21 4.11 17.97 -1.11
C ARG A 21 3.11 19.02 -0.68
N SER A 22 2.32 19.55 -1.61
CA SER A 22 1.28 20.53 -1.30
C SER A 22 0.22 19.97 -0.34
N ARG A 23 -0.18 18.71 -0.55
CA ARG A 23 -1.25 18.08 0.24
C ARG A 23 -0.81 17.57 1.62
N TYR A 24 0.38 17.01 1.71
CA TYR A 24 0.84 16.28 2.93
C TYR A 24 2.04 16.94 3.62
N GLY A 25 2.56 18.03 3.06
CA GLY A 25 3.81 18.62 3.51
C GLY A 25 5.04 17.77 3.14
N PRO A 26 6.24 18.34 3.28
CA PRO A 26 7.47 17.73 2.77
C PRO A 26 7.82 16.40 3.44
N ALA A 27 7.59 16.29 4.75
CA ALA A 27 7.96 15.10 5.53
C ALA A 27 7.14 13.87 5.14
N LEU A 28 5.81 13.98 5.16
CA LEU A 28 4.92 12.87 4.81
C LEU A 28 4.98 12.56 3.31
N ALA A 29 5.13 13.57 2.45
CA ALA A 29 5.33 13.37 1.01
C ALA A 29 6.59 12.57 0.67
N SER A 30 7.68 12.79 1.42
CA SER A 30 8.92 12.00 1.31
C SER A 30 8.68 10.55 1.75
N THR A 31 7.98 10.33 2.87
CA THR A 31 7.68 8.97 3.33
C THR A 31 6.77 8.21 2.38
N ILE A 32 5.74 8.85 1.80
CA ILE A 32 4.89 8.23 0.77
C ILE A 32 5.74 7.78 -0.41
N ARG A 33 6.61 8.67 -0.94
CA ARG A 33 7.50 8.32 -2.06
C ARG A 33 8.39 7.13 -1.72
N ARG A 34 8.98 7.12 -0.53
CA ARG A 34 9.81 6.01 -0.05
C ARG A 34 9.01 4.70 -0.01
N ARG A 35 7.79 4.71 0.53
CA ARG A 35 6.93 3.52 0.65
C ARG A 35 6.52 2.99 -0.72
N LEU A 36 6.17 3.86 -1.66
CA LEU A 36 5.90 3.46 -3.05
C LEU A 36 7.15 2.84 -3.71
N GLY A 37 8.33 3.37 -3.42
CA GLY A 37 9.60 2.78 -3.86
C GLY A 37 9.85 1.38 -3.28
N GLU A 38 9.67 1.20 -1.97
CA GLU A 38 9.80 -0.09 -1.28
C GLU A 38 8.82 -1.14 -1.85
N ILE A 39 7.56 -0.75 -2.09
CA ILE A 39 6.56 -1.63 -2.73
C ILE A 39 6.98 -1.99 -4.16
N SER A 40 7.52 -1.03 -4.91
CA SER A 40 7.95 -1.26 -6.30
C SER A 40 9.17 -2.17 -6.39
N ALA A 41 10.04 -2.16 -5.37
CA ALA A 41 11.30 -2.93 -5.34
C ALA A 41 11.13 -4.43 -5.02
N VAL A 42 10.12 -4.81 -4.23
CA VAL A 42 9.89 -6.22 -3.84
C VAL A 42 9.14 -7.02 -4.91
N THR A 43 9.21 -8.34 -4.91
CA THR A 43 8.52 -9.18 -5.91
C THR A 43 7.07 -9.53 -5.52
N HIS A 44 6.81 -9.68 -4.22
CA HIS A 44 5.51 -10.08 -3.69
C HIS A 44 5.25 -9.54 -2.27
N LEU A 45 4.01 -9.67 -1.80
CA LEU A 45 3.59 -9.09 -0.52
C LEU A 45 4.33 -9.66 0.70
N ALA A 46 4.62 -10.97 0.71
CA ALA A 46 5.37 -11.59 1.81
C ALA A 46 6.80 -11.02 1.96
N GLU A 47 7.41 -10.50 0.88
CA GLU A 47 8.70 -9.80 0.94
C GLU A 47 8.51 -8.39 1.53
N LEU A 48 7.47 -7.66 1.11
CA LEU A 48 7.11 -6.37 1.68
C LEU A 48 6.88 -6.44 3.20
N ARG A 49 6.24 -7.52 3.66
CA ARG A 49 5.98 -7.81 5.08
C ARG A 49 7.25 -7.89 5.92
N ARG A 50 8.34 -8.35 5.34
CA ARG A 50 9.63 -8.49 6.04
C ARG A 50 10.32 -7.15 6.25
N LEU A 51 9.88 -6.08 5.57
CA LEU A 51 10.41 -4.73 5.78
C LEU A 51 9.79 -4.12 7.05
N PRO A 52 10.53 -3.97 8.17
CA PRO A 52 9.95 -3.52 9.44
C PRO A 52 9.35 -2.10 9.34
N ALA A 53 9.92 -1.27 8.44
CA ALA A 53 9.49 0.09 8.22
C ALA A 53 8.05 0.20 7.69
N THR A 54 7.55 -0.81 6.97
CA THR A 54 6.20 -0.77 6.39
C THR A 54 5.11 -1.00 7.43
N ARG A 55 5.43 -1.64 8.57
CA ARG A 55 4.49 -2.03 9.63
C ARG A 55 3.16 -2.54 9.04
N LEU A 56 3.29 -3.37 8.02
CA LEU A 56 2.18 -3.81 7.18
C LEU A 56 1.18 -4.60 8.04
N ARG A 57 -0.08 -4.17 8.10
CA ARG A 57 -1.12 -4.76 8.94
C ARG A 57 -2.44 -4.88 8.21
N ARG A 58 -3.36 -5.70 8.71
CA ARG A 58 -4.72 -5.75 8.17
C ARG A 58 -5.49 -4.50 8.58
N HIS A 59 -6.38 -4.02 7.72
CA HIS A 59 -7.34 -3.01 8.12
C HIS A 59 -8.30 -3.62 9.15
N PRO A 60 -8.63 -2.94 10.27
CA PRO A 60 -9.47 -3.51 11.33
C PRO A 60 -10.91 -3.79 10.86
N ASP A 61 -11.52 -2.82 10.14
CA ASP A 61 -12.97 -2.87 9.86
C ASP A 61 -13.33 -3.05 8.38
N ARG A 62 -12.33 -3.01 7.49
CA ARG A 62 -12.54 -3.12 6.04
C ARG A 62 -12.21 -4.56 5.71
N GLY A 63 -13.18 -5.29 5.15
CA GLY A 63 -13.18 -6.74 5.00
C GLY A 63 -11.94 -7.34 4.31
N ASP A 64 -11.97 -8.66 4.13
CA ASP A 64 -10.78 -9.43 3.75
C ASP A 64 -10.05 -8.85 2.52
N GLY A 65 -8.75 -8.58 2.72
CA GLY A 65 -7.84 -8.13 1.67
C GLY A 65 -7.34 -6.69 1.81
N TYR A 66 -7.96 -5.84 2.63
CA TYR A 66 -7.42 -4.49 2.88
C TYR A 66 -6.28 -4.51 3.90
N LEU A 67 -5.20 -3.82 3.55
CA LEU A 67 -3.97 -3.72 4.31
C LEU A 67 -3.58 -2.26 4.49
N LEU A 68 -2.92 -1.96 5.60
CA LEU A 68 -2.35 -0.67 5.93
C LEU A 68 -0.82 -0.77 5.90
N ILE A 69 -0.19 0.18 5.20
CA ILE A 69 1.26 0.36 5.18
C ILE A 69 1.57 1.70 5.86
N SER A 70 2.30 1.65 6.97
CA SER A 70 2.61 2.83 7.79
C SER A 70 3.44 3.87 7.04
N LEU A 71 2.98 5.11 7.08
CA LEU A 71 3.70 6.30 6.63
C LEU A 71 4.36 7.05 7.81
N GLY A 72 4.39 6.44 9.01
CA GLY A 72 4.85 7.06 10.24
C GLY A 72 3.77 7.07 11.32
N ALA A 73 3.75 8.13 12.12
CA ALA A 73 2.85 8.28 13.26
C ALA A 73 1.45 8.83 12.91
N THR A 74 1.28 9.35 11.69
CA THR A 74 0.14 10.22 11.35
C THR A 74 -0.72 9.72 10.19
N ALA A 75 -0.30 8.66 9.50
CA ALA A 75 -1.00 8.14 8.33
C ALA A 75 -0.51 6.75 7.88
N ASP A 76 -1.30 6.14 7.02
CA ASP A 76 -1.05 4.90 6.31
C ASP A 76 -1.47 4.97 4.84
N LEU A 77 -0.81 4.18 3.99
CA LEU A 77 -1.38 3.80 2.70
C LEU A 77 -2.39 2.69 2.94
N LEU A 78 -3.62 2.91 2.50
CA LEU A 78 -4.60 1.85 2.38
C LEU A 78 -4.43 1.15 1.03
N VAL A 79 -4.18 -0.15 1.07
CA VAL A 79 -3.94 -0.97 -0.12
C VAL A 79 -4.75 -2.25 -0.08
N ARG A 80 -4.95 -2.86 -1.24
CA ARG A 80 -5.48 -4.23 -1.37
C ARG A 80 -4.78 -4.97 -2.52
N PRO A 81 -4.77 -6.32 -2.53
CA PRO A 81 -4.43 -7.08 -3.72
C PRO A 81 -5.22 -6.62 -4.94
N ARG A 82 -4.59 -6.64 -6.11
CA ARG A 82 -5.26 -6.29 -7.38
C ARG A 82 -6.31 -7.31 -7.77
N ASP A 83 -6.01 -8.58 -7.56
CA ASP A 83 -6.83 -9.71 -7.98
C ASP A 83 -8.09 -9.80 -7.12
N ASP A 84 -9.19 -10.18 -7.76
CA ASP A 84 -10.51 -10.34 -7.14
C ASP A 84 -11.16 -11.62 -7.71
N PRO A 85 -11.24 -12.72 -6.92
CA PRO A 85 -10.84 -12.79 -5.51
C PRO A 85 -9.33 -12.70 -5.30
N ALA A 86 -8.92 -12.19 -4.14
CA ALA A 86 -7.50 -12.16 -3.76
C ALA A 86 -6.95 -13.59 -3.62
N PRO A 87 -5.65 -13.83 -3.91
CA PRO A 87 -5.05 -15.14 -3.75
C PRO A 87 -5.19 -15.63 -2.31
N ALA A 88 -5.72 -16.83 -2.12
CA ALA A 88 -5.97 -17.38 -0.79
C ALA A 88 -5.29 -18.75 -0.64
N LEU A 89 -4.80 -19.01 0.56
CA LEU A 89 -4.36 -20.32 1.02
C LEU A 89 -5.58 -21.24 1.23
N PRO A 90 -5.39 -22.56 1.35
CA PRO A 90 -6.48 -23.50 1.62
C PRO A 90 -7.28 -23.21 2.90
N ASP A 91 -6.70 -22.47 3.85
CA ASP A 91 -7.36 -22.03 5.09
C ASP A 91 -8.16 -20.72 4.93
N GLY A 92 -8.24 -20.17 3.71
CA GLY A 92 -8.94 -18.93 3.40
C GLY A 92 -8.15 -17.65 3.69
N ARG A 93 -6.95 -17.74 4.25
CA ARG A 93 -6.11 -16.56 4.48
C ARG A 93 -5.45 -16.09 3.18
N LEU A 94 -5.21 -14.78 3.07
CA LEU A 94 -4.44 -14.21 1.96
C LEU A 94 -3.09 -14.91 1.77
N ASP A 95 -2.84 -15.44 0.58
CA ASP A 95 -1.55 -15.94 0.14
C ASP A 95 -0.65 -14.77 -0.27
N GLU A 96 0.09 -14.23 0.70
CA GLU A 96 1.01 -13.12 0.47
C GLU A 96 2.18 -13.48 -0.46
N HIS A 97 2.47 -14.77 -0.69
CA HIS A 97 3.46 -15.23 -1.65
C HIS A 97 2.92 -15.26 -3.08
N ALA A 98 1.61 -15.20 -3.30
CA ALA A 98 0.97 -15.13 -4.60
C ALA A 98 0.60 -13.69 -5.03
N VAL A 99 0.52 -12.74 -4.10
CA VAL A 99 0.22 -11.33 -4.43
C VAL A 99 1.37 -10.69 -5.21
N ARG A 100 1.12 -10.29 -6.47
CA ARG A 100 2.08 -9.62 -7.38
C ARG A 100 1.77 -8.16 -7.68
N ALA A 101 0.61 -7.67 -7.25
CA ALA A 101 0.18 -6.31 -7.47
C ALA A 101 -0.71 -5.81 -6.34
N LEU A 102 -0.52 -4.54 -5.95
CA LEU A 102 -1.36 -3.83 -5.00
C LEU A 102 -2.07 -2.66 -5.68
N VAL A 103 -3.30 -2.40 -5.25
CA VAL A 103 -4.05 -1.18 -5.55
C VAL A 103 -3.97 -0.29 -4.33
N VAL A 104 -3.40 0.90 -4.46
CA VAL A 104 -3.49 1.97 -3.45
C VAL A 104 -4.86 2.63 -3.61
N THR A 105 -5.68 2.56 -2.57
CA THR A 105 -7.06 3.07 -2.62
C THR A 105 -7.24 4.38 -1.87
N ALA A 106 -6.36 4.69 -0.91
CA ALA A 106 -6.39 5.94 -0.16
C ALA A 106 -5.09 6.14 0.64
N ILE A 107 -4.89 7.37 1.12
CA ILE A 107 -4.01 7.68 2.24
C ILE A 107 -4.93 8.03 3.42
N VAL A 108 -4.84 7.28 4.50
CA VAL A 108 -5.71 7.40 5.69
C VAL A 108 -4.89 7.87 6.89
N PRO A 109 -5.46 8.65 7.83
CA PRO A 109 -4.78 9.06 9.05
C PRO A 109 -4.57 7.89 10.03
#